data_AF-A0A024H2W3-F1
#
_entry.id   AF-A0A024H2W3-F1
#
_cell.length_a   1.000
_cell.length_b   1.000
_cell.length_c   1.000
_cell.angle_alpha   90.00
_cell.angle_beta   90.00
_cell.angle_gamma   90.00
#
_symmetry.space_group_name_H-M   'P 1'
#
loop_
_entity.id
_entity.type
_entity.pdbx_description
1 polymer ?
#
loop_
_entity_poly.entity_id
_entity_poly.type
_entity_poly.pdbx_seq_one_letter_code
_entity_poly.pdbx_strand_id
1 'polypeptide(L)'
;MLVLKYAEELMKTIYPMTFTIASPHDLDQILDTAVEAAIEQATQRPAGAGILITRHNHRSFSLSFNQEVPYGTIMERDMRPSSAISSNV
;
A
#
# COMPACT_ATOMS: atom_id res chain seq x y z
N MET A 1 18.19 -15.62 -15.10
CA MET A 1 17.96 -15.15 -13.71
C MET A 1 18.48 -13.71 -13.56
N LEU A 2 17.95 -12.77 -14.35
CA LEU A 2 18.34 -11.34 -14.32
C LEU A 2 17.12 -10.41 -14.25
N VAL A 3 15.96 -10.83 -14.77
CA VAL A 3 14.76 -9.97 -14.84
C VAL A 3 14.18 -9.64 -13.46
N LEU A 4 14.28 -10.56 -12.49
CA LEU A 4 13.77 -10.32 -11.13
C LEU A 4 14.65 -9.36 -10.32
N LYS A 5 15.96 -9.31 -10.61
CA LYS A 5 16.91 -8.46 -9.86
C LYS A 5 16.79 -6.98 -10.21
N TYR A 6 16.40 -6.66 -11.45
CA TYR A 6 16.17 -5.27 -11.88
C TYR A 6 14.86 -4.68 -11.33
N ALA A 7 13.87 -5.51 -10.98
CA ALA A 7 12.65 -5.03 -10.34
C ALA A 7 12.92 -4.56 -8.90
N GLU A 8 13.75 -5.29 -8.15
CA GLU A 8 14.16 -4.90 -6.78
C GLU A 8 14.85 -3.54 -6.74
N GLU A 9 15.71 -3.25 -7.72
CA GLU A 9 16.54 -2.03 -7.70
C GLU A 9 15.81 -0.77 -8.22
N LEU A 10 14.79 -0.94 -9.07
CA LEU A 10 13.87 0.14 -9.47
C LEU A 10 12.73 0.36 -8.45
N MET A 11 12.58 -0.54 -7.47
CA MET A 11 11.65 -0.41 -6.35
C MET A 11 12.23 0.35 -5.16
N LYS A 12 13.23 1.22 -5.39
CA LYS A 12 13.43 2.44 -4.59
C LYS A 12 12.20 3.34 -4.80
N THR A 13 11.11 2.93 -4.17
CA THR A 13 9.75 3.05 -4.71
C THR A 13 9.30 4.49 -4.62
N ILE A 14 8.89 5.05 -5.75
CA ILE A 14 8.25 6.36 -5.79
C ILE A 14 6.88 6.20 -5.14
N TYR A 15 6.61 6.99 -4.10
CA TYR A 15 5.30 7.04 -3.45
C TYR A 15 4.48 8.20 -4.03
N PRO A 16 3.18 8.01 -4.29
CA PRO A 16 2.38 6.81 -3.97
C PRO A 16 2.63 5.62 -4.91
N MET A 17 2.64 4.41 -4.36
CA MET A 17 2.73 3.15 -5.11
C MET A 17 1.34 2.53 -5.20
N THR A 18 0.94 2.05 -6.37
CA THR A 18 -0.31 1.29 -6.57
C THR A 18 0.02 -0.08 -7.14
N PHE A 19 -0.63 -1.14 -6.63
CA PHE A 19 -0.45 -2.49 -7.13
C PHE A 19 -1.76 -3.27 -7.14
N THR A 20 -1.80 -4.28 -8.02
CA THR A 20 -2.93 -5.20 -8.17
C THR A 20 -2.48 -6.62 -7.92
N ILE A 21 -3.30 -7.38 -7.22
CA ILE A 21 -3.02 -8.72 -6.74
C ILE A 21 -3.76 -9.70 -7.63
N ALA A 22 -3.00 -10.54 -8.32
CA ALA A 22 -3.52 -11.50 -9.29
C ALA A 22 -4.21 -12.69 -8.61
N SER A 23 -3.73 -13.09 -7.43
CA SER A 23 -4.25 -14.21 -6.66
C SER A 23 -4.45 -13.82 -5.20
N PRO A 24 -5.60 -14.14 -4.57
CA PRO A 24 -5.79 -13.93 -3.14
C PRO A 24 -4.76 -14.65 -2.26
N HIS A 25 -4.15 -15.73 -2.76
CA HIS A 25 -3.09 -16.44 -2.04
C HIS A 25 -1.80 -15.62 -1.90
N ASP A 26 -1.57 -14.69 -2.81
CA ASP A 26 -0.37 -13.84 -2.83
C ASP A 26 -0.60 -12.52 -2.06
N LEU A 27 -1.82 -12.31 -1.55
CA LEU A 27 -2.25 -11.06 -0.94
C LEU A 27 -1.35 -10.66 0.22
N ASP A 28 -1.22 -11.55 1.19
CA ASP A 28 -0.49 -11.28 2.43
C ASP A 28 0.99 -11.04 2.13
N GLN A 29 1.58 -11.89 1.28
CA GLN A 29 2.99 -11.76 0.90
C GLN A 29 3.29 -10.45 0.15
N ILE A 30 2.46 -10.07 -0.82
CA ILE A 30 2.66 -8.83 -1.58
C ILE A 30 2.47 -7.61 -0.67
N LEU A 31 1.48 -7.64 0.22
CA LEU A 31 1.25 -6.56 1.18
C LEU A 31 2.42 -6.43 2.16
N ASP A 32 2.89 -7.54 2.72
CA ASP A 32 4.00 -7.55 3.67
C ASP A 32 5.27 -6.99 3.03
N THR A 33 5.61 -7.43 1.82
CA THR A 33 6.77 -6.90 1.07
C THR A 33 6.61 -5.40 0.75
N ALA A 34 5.42 -4.97 0.34
CA ALA A 34 5.17 -3.55 0.05
C ALA A 34 5.26 -2.67 1.32
N VAL A 35 4.78 -3.19 2.46
CA VAL A 35 4.84 -2.52 3.76
C VAL A 35 6.28 -2.44 4.26
N GLU A 36 7.05 -3.52 4.18
CA GLU A 36 8.44 -3.54 4.62
C GLU A 36 9.29 -2.51 3.84
N ALA A 37 9.12 -2.45 2.52
CA ALA A 37 9.74 -1.42 1.68
C ALA A 37 9.30 0.00 2.07
N ALA A 38 8.04 0.20 2.43
CA ALA A 38 7.54 1.49 2.89
C ALA A 38 8.09 1.90 4.26
N ILE A 39 8.27 0.96 5.19
CA ILE A 39 8.91 1.22 6.48
C ILE A 39 10.36 1.67 6.28
N GLU A 40 11.12 0.95 5.45
CA GLU A 40 12.51 1.32 5.16
C GLU A 40 12.59 2.74 4.58
N GLN A 41 11.72 3.06 3.61
CA GLN A 41 11.65 4.39 3.01
C GLN A 41 11.14 5.47 3.97
N ALA A 42 10.29 5.13 4.95
CA ALA A 42 9.83 6.07 5.98
C ALA A 42 10.99 6.57 6.83
N THR A 43 11.89 5.66 7.24
CA THR A 43 13.05 5.99 8.09
C THR A 43 14.06 6.91 7.41
N GLN A 44 14.10 6.91 6.07
CA GLN A 44 14.98 7.75 5.26
C GLN A 44 14.40 9.15 5.02
N ARG A 45 13.15 9.43 5.42
CA ARG A 45 12.48 10.72 5.18
C ARG A 45 12.61 11.66 6.37
N PRO A 46 12.95 12.94 6.13
CA PRO A 46 13.12 13.92 7.21
C PRO A 46 11.80 14.32 7.90
N ALA A 47 10.66 14.13 7.23
CA ALA A 47 9.34 14.38 7.80
C ALA A 47 8.73 13.03 8.19
N GLY A 48 8.61 12.77 9.49
CA GLY A 48 8.06 11.53 10.04
C GLY A 48 6.57 11.36 9.71
N ALA A 49 6.29 10.81 8.54
CA ALA A 49 4.96 10.42 8.10
C ALA A 49 4.75 8.93 8.33
N GLY A 50 3.54 8.54 8.73
CA GLY A 50 3.13 7.15 8.74
C GLY A 50 2.76 6.63 7.35
N ILE A 51 2.46 5.35 7.27
CA ILE A 51 2.12 4.66 6.02
C ILE A 51 0.59 4.54 5.94
N LEU A 52 0.02 5.01 4.84
CA LEU A 52 -1.39 4.83 4.52
C LEU A 52 -1.53 3.80 3.40
N ILE A 53 -2.18 2.68 3.73
CA ILE A 53 -2.65 1.68 2.78
C ILE A 53 -4.09 2.04 2.42
N THR A 54 -4.39 2.20 1.14
CA THR A 54 -5.77 2.39 0.66
C THR A 54 -6.18 1.16 -0.13
N ARG A 55 -7.24 0.49 0.33
CA ARG A 55 -7.86 -0.65 -0.37
C ARG A 55 -8.95 -0.11 -1.28
N HIS A 56 -8.72 -0.15 -2.60
CA HIS A 56 -9.69 0.28 -3.60
C HIS A 56 -10.72 -0.82 -3.89
N ASN A 57 -10.26 -2.07 -3.92
CA ASN A 57 -11.10 -3.26 -4.05
C ASN A 57 -10.41 -4.49 -3.46
N HIS A 58 -10.96 -5.69 -3.68
CA HIS A 58 -10.42 -6.94 -3.16
C HIS A 58 -9.04 -7.33 -3.71
N ARG A 59 -8.55 -6.67 -4.77
CA ARG A 59 -7.28 -6.93 -5.43
C ARG A 59 -6.41 -5.68 -5.62
N SER A 60 -6.92 -4.47 -5.42
CA SER A 60 -6.22 -3.23 -5.76
C SER A 60 -5.97 -2.39 -4.52
N PHE A 61 -4.71 -2.02 -4.34
CA PHE A 61 -4.20 -1.32 -3.18
C PHE A 61 -3.27 -0.20 -3.60
N SER A 62 -3.21 0.85 -2.79
CA SER A 62 -2.15 1.86 -2.90
C SER A 62 -1.51 2.13 -1.55
N LEU A 63 -0.18 2.24 -1.53
CA LEU A 63 0.60 2.68 -0.40
C LEU A 63 1.10 4.11 -0.63
N SER A 64 0.97 4.95 0.40
CA SER A 64 1.44 6.33 0.40
C SER A 64 1.93 6.73 1.78
N PHE A 65 2.78 7.75 1.85
CA PHE A 65 3.09 8.40 3.12
C PHE A 65 2.07 9.48 3.40
N ASN A 66 1.51 9.50 4.61
CA ASN A 66 0.51 10.49 5.01
C ASN A 66 0.90 11.10 6.36
N GLN A 67 0.90 12.44 6.43
CA GLN A 67 1.19 13.20 7.65
C GLN A 67 0.08 13.09 8.71
N GLU A 68 -1.13 12.75 8.29
CA GLU A 68 -2.25 12.46 9.20
C GLU A 68 -2.07 11.09 9.90
N VAL A 69 -1.24 10.22 9.34
CA VAL A 69 -0.87 8.96 9.98
C VAL A 69 0.38 9.21 10.82
N PRO A 70 0.36 8.95 12.13
CA PRO A 70 1.53 9.13 12.98
C PRO A 70 2.72 8.31 12.48
N TYR A 71 3.92 8.88 12.60
CA TYR A 71 5.15 8.16 12.30
C TYR A 71 5.23 6.82 13.06
N GLY A 72 5.75 5.79 12.40
CA GLY A 72 5.81 4.44 12.96
C GLY A 72 4.46 3.71 12.99
N THR A 73 3.39 4.30 12.45
CA THR A 73 2.07 3.68 12.34
C THR A 73 1.73 3.39 10.89
N ILE A 74 0.97 2.30 10.70
CA ILE A 74 0.36 1.92 9.43
C ILE A 74 -1.15 2.02 9.61
N MET A 75 -1.84 2.72 8.70
CA MET A 75 -3.29 2.81 8.68
C MET A 75 -3.83 2.23 7.38
N GLU A 76 -4.86 1.39 7.45
CA GLU A 76 -5.63 0.96 6.28
C GLU A 76 -6.91 1.80 6.13
N ARG A 77 -7.16 2.29 4.92
CA ARG A 77 -8.39 2.98 4.52
C ARG A 77 -9.10 2.16 3.46
N ASP A 78 -10.34 1.78 3.75
CA ASP A 78 -11.19 1.09 2.80
C ASP A 78 -11.95 2.10 1.93
N MET A 79 -11.69 2.08 0.62
CA MET A 79 -12.38 2.88 -0.39
C MET A 79 -13.33 2.05 -1.24
N ARG A 80 -13.61 0.79 -0.85
CA ARG A 80 -14.67 0.02 -1.50
C ARG A 80 -15.96 0.82 -1.38
N PRO A 81 -16.70 1.03 -2.48
CA PRO A 81 -18.00 1.66 -2.40
C PRO A 81 -18.86 0.84 -1.45
N SER A 82 -19.29 1.44 -0.35
CA SER A 82 -20.22 0.81 0.58
C SER A 82 -21.48 0.49 -0.20
N SER A 83 -21.78 -0.79 -0.41
CA SER A 83 -23.04 -1.21 -1.05
C SER A 83 -24.26 -1.05 -0.11
N ALA A 84 -24.26 0.00 0.70
CA ALA A 84 -25.37 0.47 1.53
C ALA A 84 -25.39 1.99 1.27
N ILE A 85 -26.39 2.60 0.63
CA ILE A 85 -27.83 2.47 0.84
C ILE A 85 -28.56 2.64 -0.51
N SER A 86 -29.38 1.67 -0.88
CA SER A 86 -30.61 1.90 -1.65
C SER A 86 -31.67 0.95 -1.11
N SER A 87 -32.20 1.33 0.06
CA SER A 87 -33.49 0.85 0.53
C SER A 87 -34.50 1.98 0.29
N ASN A 88 -35.57 1.63 -0.44
CA ASN A 88 -36.81 2.36 -0.67
C ASN A 88 -36.75 3.71 -1.39
N VAL A 89 -37.34 3.76 -2.60
CA VAL A 89 -38.69 4.31 -2.80
C VAL A 89 -39.46 3.41 -3.77
#